data_AF-A0A3D2BZ44-F1
#
_entry.id   AF-A0A3D2BZ44-F1
#
_cell.length_a   1.000
_cell.length_b   1.000
_cell.length_c   1.000
_cell.angle_alpha   90.00
_cell.angle_beta   90.00
_cell.angle_gamma   90.00
#
_symmetry.space_group_name_H-M   'P 1'
#
loop_
_entity.id
_entity.type
_entity.pdbx_description
1 polymer ?
#
loop_
_entity_poly.entity_id
_entity_poly.type
_entity_poly.pdbx_seq_one_letter_code
_entity_poly.pdbx_strand_id
1 'polypeptide(L)'
;MVISKTDYLLYRECRKSTWVKKNKPDIYYKNELTEFEKLIIQTGNEVELIARDLFPSGVLISGRGEASQTLTTEYIKKKQPVIFQAVFEKNGFLCATDILEFDTKTNSYNLYEVKSSNEIDKKVHFYDLAFQLVLLRRCGLSVKKICLIHLDKEYIRYGALNKQSLFKFEDVTEEIESLCEEVSEQMDIALAYLSQSSLPAGFCDCVYKGRSNHCSCFSFLNPSIPEYSVHDLARIGLSKTKLEELIDGNYYKPEDVPAHISFSQIQQNQIDSYKQDKLIIDKESIRKELLGLEFPLYFIDYETFPSAIPRFDKFSPYNQIPFQYSLYVLDNPNTEPRHVEFLYSGSDDPSPHFFSSQKENIGSTGNIIVWHKGFECAKNNELAVRIPESGSFFNSFNERVFDLEEIFKKQFYVHKDFRGSTSIKKVLPVLVPSLSYKNLDIRDGGSAAEMWNNLTTENLNLEEKEKIIKNLKTYCSLDTYAMYALWKELYSLTS
;
A
#
# COMPACT_ATOMS: atom_id res chain seq x y z
N MET A 1 10.62 30.59 5.18
CA MET A 1 10.22 29.20 4.84
C MET A 1 8.78 29.02 5.31
N VAL A 2 7.94 28.31 4.56
CA VAL A 2 6.59 27.93 4.98
C VAL A 2 6.53 26.41 5.16
N ILE A 3 5.95 25.96 6.27
CA ILE A 3 5.71 24.55 6.60
C ILE A 3 4.24 24.25 6.37
N SER A 4 3.96 23.38 5.39
CA SER A 4 2.61 22.88 5.19
C SER A 4 2.24 21.80 6.22
N LYS A 5 0.94 21.54 6.39
CA LYS A 5 0.39 20.36 7.07
C LYS A 5 1.14 19.07 6.69
N THR A 6 1.31 18.80 5.40
CA THR A 6 2.04 17.63 4.89
C THR A 6 3.51 17.65 5.31
N ASP A 7 4.17 18.81 5.30
CA ASP A 7 5.56 18.92 5.78
C ASP A 7 5.68 18.61 7.27
N TYR A 8 4.72 19.04 8.09
CA TYR A 8 4.70 18.71 9.53
C TYR A 8 4.50 17.21 9.78
N LEU A 9 3.58 16.56 9.06
CA LEU A 9 3.39 15.11 9.19
C LEU A 9 4.65 14.33 8.78
N LEU A 10 5.29 14.71 7.67
CA LEU A 10 6.58 14.12 7.26
C LEU A 10 7.68 14.40 8.29
N TYR A 11 7.70 15.59 8.91
CA TYR A 11 8.65 15.92 9.98
C TYR A 11 8.50 14.97 11.17
N ARG A 12 7.26 14.64 11.56
CA ARG A 12 7.00 13.65 12.63
C ARG A 12 7.48 12.25 12.25
N GLU A 13 7.43 11.87 10.98
CA GLU A 13 7.93 10.58 10.51
C GLU A 13 9.47 10.53 10.42
N CYS A 14 10.07 11.58 9.87
CA CYS A 14 11.51 11.73 9.71
C CYS A 14 11.91 13.21 9.50
N ARG A 15 12.25 13.89 10.59
CA ARG A 15 12.68 15.30 10.64
C ARG A 15 13.75 15.64 9.59
N LYS A 16 14.76 14.77 9.47
CA LYS A 16 15.91 14.97 8.57
C LYS A 16 15.55 14.80 7.10
N SER A 17 14.67 13.84 6.77
CA SER A 17 14.14 13.70 5.40
C SER A 17 13.31 14.92 5.01
N THR A 18 12.51 15.45 5.92
CA THR A 18 11.75 16.69 5.70
C THR A 18 12.67 17.89 5.51
N TRP A 19 13.78 17.98 6.25
CA TRP A 19 14.79 19.01 6.00
C TRP A 19 15.32 18.93 4.56
N VAL A 20 15.61 17.72 4.05
CA VAL A 20 16.04 17.52 2.66
C VAL A 20 14.94 17.93 1.68
N LYS A 21 13.67 17.58 1.93
CA LYS A 21 12.54 18.06 1.11
C LYS A 21 12.49 19.58 0.98
N LYS A 22 12.69 20.31 2.09
CA LYS A 22 12.56 21.77 2.13
C LYS A 22 13.81 22.51 1.62
N ASN A 23 15.00 21.99 1.86
CA ASN A 23 16.26 22.69 1.59
C ASN A 23 17.05 22.11 0.41
N LYS A 24 16.75 20.89 -0.02
CA LYS A 24 17.38 20.19 -1.16
C LYS A 24 16.32 19.41 -1.97
N PRO A 25 15.33 20.10 -2.54
CA PRO A 25 14.22 19.47 -3.27
C PRO A 25 14.70 18.58 -4.41
N ASP A 26 15.77 18.95 -5.12
CA ASP A 26 16.34 18.14 -6.22
C ASP A 26 16.82 16.75 -5.76
N ILE A 27 17.18 16.60 -4.48
CA ILE A 27 17.55 15.32 -3.89
C ILE A 27 16.30 14.54 -3.47
N TYR A 28 15.35 15.21 -2.82
CA TYR A 28 14.14 14.58 -2.31
C TYR A 28 13.24 14.07 -3.46
N TYR A 29 13.05 14.89 -4.49
CA TYR A 29 12.21 14.59 -5.66
C TYR A 29 13.00 13.95 -6.80
N LYS A 30 14.21 13.42 -6.53
CA LYS A 30 15.01 12.73 -7.55
C LYS A 30 14.29 11.51 -8.13
N ASN A 31 13.53 10.82 -7.30
CA ASN A 31 12.68 9.71 -7.73
C ASN A 31 11.24 10.19 -7.85
N GLU A 32 10.59 9.81 -8.94
CA GLU A 32 9.15 10.03 -9.09
C GLU A 32 8.36 9.18 -8.09
N LEU A 33 7.14 9.63 -7.79
CA LEU A 33 6.19 8.82 -7.04
C LEU A 33 5.91 7.53 -7.82
N THR A 34 5.84 6.41 -7.09
CA THR A 34 5.36 5.15 -7.63
C THR A 34 3.90 5.25 -8.04
N GLU A 35 3.46 4.41 -8.98
CA GLU A 35 2.04 4.32 -9.38
C GLU A 35 1.14 4.05 -8.17
N PHE A 36 1.58 3.21 -7.24
CA PHE A 36 0.87 2.99 -5.98
C PHE A 36 0.69 4.27 -5.13
N GLU A 37 1.73 5.10 -4.99
CA GLU A 37 1.63 6.38 -4.28
C GLU A 37 0.71 7.37 -5.01
N LYS A 38 0.74 7.40 -6.35
CA LYS A 38 -0.17 8.22 -7.16
C LYS A 38 -1.63 7.78 -6.98
N LEU A 39 -1.88 6.47 -7.00
CA LEU A 39 -3.20 5.89 -6.77
C LEU A 39 -3.77 6.25 -5.40
N ILE A 40 -2.94 6.24 -4.34
CA ILE A 40 -3.36 6.67 -2.99
C ILE A 40 -3.83 8.14 -3.02
N ILE A 41 -3.08 9.02 -3.67
CA ILE A 41 -3.41 10.45 -3.79
C ILE A 41 -4.71 10.63 -4.57
N GLN A 42 -4.83 9.96 -5.73
CA GLN A 42 -6.03 10.03 -6.57
C GLN A 42 -7.27 9.53 -5.83
N THR A 43 -7.15 8.40 -5.13
CA THR A 43 -8.21 7.83 -4.30
C THR A 43 -8.62 8.81 -3.20
N GLY A 44 -7.67 9.44 -2.52
CA GLY A 44 -7.93 10.49 -1.54
C GLY A 44 -8.78 11.63 -2.11
N ASN A 45 -8.40 12.14 -3.28
CA ASN A 45 -9.12 13.22 -3.96
C ASN A 45 -10.53 12.80 -4.43
N GLU A 46 -10.69 11.57 -4.93
CA GLU A 46 -11.99 11.02 -5.33
C GLU A 46 -12.95 10.93 -4.14
N VAL A 47 -12.49 10.36 -3.02
CA VAL A 47 -13.30 10.26 -1.80
C VAL A 47 -13.66 11.64 -1.26
N GLU A 48 -12.70 12.57 -1.20
CA GLU A 48 -12.95 13.95 -0.76
C GLU A 48 -13.99 14.64 -1.64
N LEU A 49 -13.90 14.48 -2.97
CA LEU A 49 -14.86 15.05 -3.91
C LEU A 49 -16.29 14.55 -3.66
N ILE A 50 -16.47 13.25 -3.40
CA ILE A 50 -17.79 12.66 -3.12
C ILE A 50 -18.30 13.11 -1.74
N ALA A 51 -17.42 13.25 -0.74
CA ALA A 51 -17.80 13.72 0.59
C ALA A 51 -18.36 15.15 0.58
N ARG A 52 -17.97 15.99 -0.38
CA ARG A 52 -18.52 17.35 -0.54
C ARG A 52 -20.03 17.36 -0.79
N ASP A 53 -20.59 16.30 -1.37
CA ASP A 53 -22.04 16.19 -1.61
C ASP A 53 -22.86 16.06 -0.32
N LEU A 54 -22.20 15.77 0.81
CA LEU A 54 -22.82 15.82 2.14
C LEU A 54 -23.09 17.27 2.58
N PHE A 55 -22.48 18.26 1.92
CA PHE A 55 -22.54 19.68 2.25
C PHE A 55 -22.92 20.53 1.01
N PRO A 56 -24.19 20.48 0.56
CA PRO A 56 -24.61 21.04 -0.73
C PRO A 56 -24.49 22.57 -0.86
N SER A 57 -24.28 23.29 0.24
CA SER A 57 -24.08 24.75 0.26
C SER A 57 -22.60 25.18 0.18
N GLY A 58 -21.69 24.21 0.01
CA GLY A 58 -20.26 24.46 0.04
C GLY A 58 -19.72 25.16 -1.20
N VAL A 59 -18.75 26.05 -0.98
CA VAL A 59 -17.99 26.72 -2.04
C VAL A 59 -16.55 26.25 -2.00
N LEU A 60 -16.02 25.85 -3.16
CA LEU A 60 -14.65 25.36 -3.29
C LEU A 60 -13.65 26.52 -3.43
N ILE A 61 -12.61 26.50 -2.61
CA ILE A 61 -11.40 27.30 -2.83
C ILE A 61 -10.41 26.49 -3.67
N SER A 62 -10.14 26.94 -4.89
CA SER A 62 -9.14 26.34 -5.76
C SER A 62 -7.74 26.92 -5.50
N GLY A 63 -6.72 26.07 -5.50
CA GLY A 63 -5.33 26.47 -5.30
C GLY A 63 -4.90 26.57 -3.83
N ARG A 64 -3.65 27.03 -3.63
CA ARG A 64 -2.98 27.13 -2.31
C ARG A 64 -2.20 28.44 -2.10
N GLY A 65 -2.22 29.35 -3.07
CA GLY A 65 -1.45 30.61 -3.03
C GLY A 65 -2.21 31.75 -2.34
N GLU A 66 -1.62 32.96 -2.38
CA GLU A 66 -2.18 34.17 -1.76
C GLU A 66 -3.61 34.50 -2.21
N ALA A 67 -3.94 34.25 -3.48
CA ALA A 67 -5.30 34.45 -4.01
C ALA A 67 -6.32 33.55 -3.31
N SER A 68 -5.99 32.28 -3.08
CA SER A 68 -6.83 31.31 -2.37
C SER A 68 -7.01 31.71 -0.89
N GLN A 69 -5.96 32.23 -0.25
CA GLN A 69 -6.01 32.74 1.13
C GLN A 69 -6.89 33.99 1.25
N THR A 70 -6.79 34.91 0.29
CA THR A 70 -7.62 36.11 0.22
C THR A 70 -9.09 35.72 0.08
N LEU A 71 -9.39 34.81 -0.85
CA LEU A 71 -10.75 34.32 -1.09
C LEU A 71 -11.33 33.60 0.14
N THR A 72 -10.52 32.78 0.83
CA THR A 72 -10.90 32.15 2.10
C THR A 72 -11.31 33.19 3.13
N THR A 73 -10.51 34.25 3.29
CA THR A 73 -10.78 35.34 4.23
C THR A 73 -12.07 36.09 3.87
N GLU A 74 -12.35 36.31 2.59
CA GLU A 74 -13.59 36.93 2.14
C GLU A 74 -14.83 36.10 2.48
N TYR A 75 -14.80 34.79 2.23
CA TYR A 75 -15.92 33.91 2.56
C TYR A 75 -16.15 33.77 4.07
N ILE A 76 -15.07 33.77 4.86
CA ILE A 76 -15.14 33.84 6.33
C ILE A 76 -15.86 35.13 6.78
N LYS A 77 -15.47 36.29 6.22
CA LYS A 77 -16.13 37.58 6.53
C LYS A 77 -17.61 37.58 6.16
N LYS A 78 -17.96 36.94 5.04
CA LYS A 78 -19.35 36.76 4.57
C LYS A 78 -20.14 35.71 5.37
N LYS A 79 -19.49 35.00 6.31
CA LYS A 79 -20.09 33.87 7.03
C LYS A 79 -20.67 32.82 6.07
N GLN A 80 -19.93 32.51 5.01
CA GLN A 80 -20.29 31.45 4.08
C GLN A 80 -20.57 30.16 4.86
N PRO A 81 -21.73 29.50 4.67
CA PRO A 81 -22.11 28.34 5.46
C PRO A 81 -21.10 27.20 5.42
N VAL A 82 -20.58 26.86 4.24
CA VAL A 82 -19.56 25.82 4.07
C VAL A 82 -18.52 26.30 3.07
N ILE A 83 -17.24 26.09 3.40
CA ILE A 83 -16.09 26.36 2.54
C ILE A 83 -15.29 25.07 2.41
N PHE A 84 -15.11 24.58 1.19
CA PHE A 84 -14.22 23.45 0.92
C PHE A 84 -12.81 23.93 0.63
N GLN A 85 -11.82 23.19 1.12
CA GLN A 85 -10.40 23.46 0.84
C GLN A 85 -9.95 24.87 1.26
N ALA A 86 -10.55 25.41 2.33
CA ALA A 86 -10.23 26.74 2.87
C ALA A 86 -8.75 26.80 3.28
N VAL A 87 -8.04 27.83 2.82
CA VAL A 87 -6.57 27.94 2.94
C VAL A 87 -6.20 28.96 4.01
N PHE A 88 -5.38 28.53 4.97
CA PHE A 88 -4.91 29.34 6.09
C PHE A 88 -3.39 29.39 6.12
N GLU A 89 -2.84 30.59 6.25
CA GLU A 89 -1.41 30.79 6.47
C GLU A 89 -1.18 31.77 7.64
N LYS A 90 -0.36 31.36 8.60
CA LYS A 90 0.02 32.21 9.74
C LYS A 90 1.31 31.72 10.37
N ASN A 91 2.18 32.65 10.76
CA ASN A 91 3.44 32.37 11.48
C ASN A 91 4.34 31.33 10.78
N GLY A 92 4.35 31.30 9.44
CA GLY A 92 5.16 30.34 8.67
C GLY A 92 4.55 28.95 8.52
N PHE A 93 3.28 28.75 8.88
CA PHE A 93 2.55 27.51 8.71
C PHE A 93 1.39 27.68 7.73
N LEU A 94 1.12 26.64 6.92
CA LEU A 94 0.08 26.61 5.90
C LEU A 94 -0.75 25.32 5.99
N CYS A 95 -2.07 25.44 5.99
CA CYS A 95 -2.96 24.29 5.73
C CYS A 95 -4.08 24.66 4.76
N ALA A 96 -4.62 23.64 4.10
CA ALA A 96 -5.96 23.66 3.56
C ALA A 96 -6.81 22.68 4.38
N THR A 97 -7.98 23.11 4.83
CA THR A 97 -8.95 22.25 5.54
C THR A 97 -9.90 21.63 4.54
N ASP A 98 -10.26 20.36 4.67
CA ASP A 98 -11.17 19.74 3.69
C ASP A 98 -12.54 20.41 3.67
N ILE A 99 -13.19 20.52 4.84
CA ILE A 99 -14.50 21.15 4.97
C ILE A 99 -14.53 22.01 6.24
N LEU A 100 -14.86 23.29 6.06
CA LEU A 100 -15.06 24.24 7.15
C LEU A 100 -16.50 24.74 7.11
N GLU A 101 -17.30 24.37 8.11
CA GLU A 101 -18.71 24.75 8.22
C GLU A 101 -18.88 25.83 9.30
N PHE A 102 -19.61 26.90 8.98
CA PHE A 102 -19.96 27.95 9.93
C PHE A 102 -21.29 27.65 10.61
N ASP A 103 -21.28 27.44 11.92
CA ASP A 103 -22.48 27.29 12.74
C ASP A 103 -22.98 28.66 13.22
N THR A 104 -24.09 29.10 12.63
CA THR A 104 -24.76 30.36 12.98
C THR A 104 -25.27 30.41 14.42
N LYS A 105 -25.58 29.26 15.04
CA LYS A 105 -26.15 29.22 16.41
C LYS A 105 -25.08 29.50 17.45
N THR A 106 -23.88 28.96 17.26
CA THR A 106 -22.75 29.14 18.18
C THR A 106 -21.81 30.27 17.74
N ASN A 107 -22.00 30.83 16.54
CA ASN A 107 -21.12 31.79 15.89
C ASN A 107 -19.66 31.30 15.90
N SER A 108 -19.49 30.03 15.53
CA SER A 108 -18.21 29.31 15.50
C SER A 108 -18.16 28.35 14.31
N TYR A 109 -17.01 27.71 14.10
CA TYR A 109 -16.79 26.79 13.01
C TYR A 109 -16.78 25.32 13.47
N ASN A 110 -17.22 24.45 12.59
CA ASN A 110 -17.01 23.00 12.66
C ASN A 110 -15.99 22.63 11.58
N LEU A 111 -14.98 21.86 11.96
CA LEU A 111 -13.93 21.37 11.07
C LEU A 111 -14.20 19.90 10.74
N TYR A 112 -14.24 19.55 9.45
CA TYR A 112 -14.30 18.16 9.01
C TYR A 112 -13.10 17.82 8.13
N GLU A 113 -12.42 16.73 8.45
CA GLU A 113 -11.33 16.16 7.64
C GLU A 113 -11.81 14.84 7.04
N VAL A 114 -11.66 14.69 5.73
CA VAL A 114 -12.10 13.51 4.99
C VAL A 114 -10.92 12.55 4.81
N LYS A 115 -11.12 11.29 5.19
CA LYS A 115 -10.14 10.23 4.99
C LYS A 115 -10.70 9.20 4.04
N SER A 116 -9.89 8.83 3.06
CA SER A 116 -10.23 7.73 2.15
C SER A 116 -10.14 6.36 2.81
N SER A 117 -9.79 6.21 4.08
CA SER A 117 -9.65 4.92 4.75
C SER A 117 -10.96 4.38 5.35
N ASN A 118 -10.99 3.09 5.67
CA ASN A 118 -12.07 2.45 6.43
C ASN A 118 -11.91 2.58 7.95
N GLU A 119 -10.73 3.01 8.41
CA GLU A 119 -10.36 3.10 9.81
C GLU A 119 -9.53 4.37 10.08
N ILE A 120 -9.56 4.84 11.32
CA ILE A 120 -8.85 6.03 11.74
C ILE A 120 -7.50 5.66 12.36
N ASP A 121 -6.41 6.12 11.73
CA ASP A 121 -5.09 6.09 12.36
C ASP A 121 -4.92 7.31 13.28
N LYS A 122 -5.16 7.12 14.57
CA LYS A 122 -5.02 8.19 15.57
C LYS A 122 -3.61 8.80 15.62
N LYS A 123 -2.56 8.07 15.26
CA LYS A 123 -1.17 8.59 15.31
C LYS A 123 -0.89 9.60 14.21
N VAL A 124 -1.57 9.46 13.08
CA VAL A 124 -1.42 10.34 11.90
C VAL A 124 -2.56 11.35 11.84
N HIS A 125 -3.80 10.87 11.83
CA HIS A 125 -5.00 11.70 11.59
C HIS A 125 -5.25 12.71 12.70
N PHE A 126 -4.95 12.39 13.96
CA PHE A 126 -5.19 13.34 15.05
C PHE A 126 -4.17 14.48 15.06
N TYR A 127 -2.91 14.19 14.76
CA TYR A 127 -1.88 15.23 14.67
C TYR A 127 -2.05 16.10 13.42
N ASP A 128 -2.62 15.55 12.35
CA ASP A 128 -3.08 16.31 11.18
C ASP A 128 -4.16 17.33 11.58
N LEU A 129 -5.25 16.87 12.21
CA LEU A 129 -6.33 17.73 12.68
C LEU A 129 -5.88 18.74 13.75
N ALA A 130 -5.02 18.33 14.67
CA ALA A 130 -4.48 19.22 15.70
C ALA A 130 -3.65 20.35 15.08
N PHE A 131 -2.83 20.04 14.06
CA PHE A 131 -2.09 21.07 13.31
C PHE A 131 -3.06 22.09 12.68
N GLN A 132 -4.14 21.60 12.05
CA GLN A 132 -5.15 22.47 11.46
C GLN A 132 -5.87 23.31 12.52
N LEU A 133 -6.29 22.72 13.64
CA LEU A 133 -6.96 23.44 14.72
C LEU A 133 -6.06 24.54 15.31
N VAL A 134 -4.80 24.22 15.61
CA VAL A 134 -3.83 25.19 16.11
C VAL A 134 -3.67 26.35 15.12
N LEU A 135 -3.55 26.06 13.82
CA LEU A 135 -3.39 27.09 12.79
C LEU A 135 -4.66 27.95 12.63
N LEU A 136 -5.85 27.35 12.63
CA LEU A 136 -7.13 28.07 12.60
C LEU A 136 -7.26 29.03 13.79
N ARG A 137 -6.85 28.60 14.99
CA ARG A 137 -6.82 29.45 16.20
C ARG A 137 -5.81 30.59 16.10
N ARG A 138 -4.61 30.34 15.54
CA ARG A 138 -3.62 31.39 15.23
C ARG A 138 -4.17 32.42 14.23
N CYS A 139 -5.09 32.01 13.36
CA CYS A 139 -5.84 32.89 12.45
C CYS A 139 -7.04 33.59 13.10
N GLY A 140 -7.33 33.33 14.38
CA GLY A 140 -8.42 33.97 15.13
C GLY A 140 -9.79 33.31 14.96
N LEU A 141 -9.87 32.10 14.41
CA LEU A 141 -11.13 31.38 14.28
C LEU A 141 -11.47 30.64 15.59
N SER A 142 -12.75 30.66 15.95
CA SER A 142 -13.31 29.81 17.00
C SER A 142 -13.86 28.54 16.35
N VAL A 143 -13.28 27.39 16.69
CA VAL A 143 -13.72 26.07 16.22
C VAL A 143 -14.25 25.31 17.43
N LYS A 144 -15.48 24.78 17.35
CA LYS A 144 -16.15 24.09 18.46
C LYS A 144 -16.35 22.60 18.26
N LYS A 145 -16.32 22.14 17.01
CA LYS A 145 -16.51 20.73 16.68
C LYS A 145 -15.49 20.32 15.63
N ILE A 146 -14.92 19.14 15.82
CA ILE A 146 -13.92 18.56 14.94
C ILE A 146 -14.34 17.13 14.65
N CYS A 147 -14.55 16.82 13.38
CA CYS A 147 -15.00 15.52 12.93
C CYS A 147 -14.05 14.92 11.89
N LEU A 148 -13.83 13.62 12.02
CA LEU A 148 -13.31 12.81 10.92
C LEU A 148 -14.48 12.23 10.13
N ILE A 149 -14.41 12.34 8.81
CA ILE A 149 -15.29 11.68 7.88
C ILE A 149 -14.49 10.57 7.20
N HIS A 150 -14.93 9.32 7.27
CA HIS A 150 -14.23 8.22 6.63
C HIS A 150 -15.22 7.22 6.02
N LEU A 151 -14.74 6.31 5.17
CA LEU A 151 -15.59 5.32 4.52
C LEU A 151 -16.11 4.30 5.54
N ASP A 152 -17.40 3.96 5.44
CA ASP A 152 -18.00 2.89 6.22
C ASP A 152 -17.74 1.54 5.55
N LYS A 153 -16.87 0.72 6.14
CA LYS A 153 -16.60 -0.64 5.64
C LYS A 153 -17.83 -1.56 5.61
N GLU A 154 -18.86 -1.26 6.41
CA GLU A 154 -20.11 -2.01 6.46
C GLU A 154 -21.12 -1.55 5.39
N TYR A 155 -20.85 -0.43 4.70
CA TYR A 155 -21.68 0.02 3.60
C TYR A 155 -21.63 -1.00 2.46
N ILE A 156 -22.79 -1.44 1.98
CA ILE A 156 -22.92 -2.29 0.81
C ILE A 156 -23.76 -1.53 -0.22
N ARG A 157 -23.20 -1.36 -1.42
CA ARG A 157 -23.90 -0.66 -2.50
C ARG A 157 -25.05 -1.51 -3.06
N TYR A 158 -26.22 -0.88 -3.21
CA TYR A 158 -27.36 -1.41 -3.96
C TYR A 158 -27.96 -0.29 -4.81
N GLY A 159 -27.87 -0.41 -6.13
CA GLY A 159 -28.29 0.60 -7.09
C GLY A 159 -27.42 1.87 -7.06
N ALA A 160 -28.08 3.02 -6.95
CA ALA A 160 -27.39 4.31 -6.88
C ALA A 160 -26.57 4.44 -5.59
N LEU A 161 -25.42 5.10 -5.68
CA LEU A 161 -24.53 5.32 -4.53
C LEU A 161 -25.21 6.22 -3.49
N ASN A 162 -25.45 5.68 -2.30
CA ASN A 162 -25.99 6.43 -1.17
C ASN A 162 -24.83 7.05 -0.38
N LYS A 163 -24.55 8.33 -0.65
CA LYS A 163 -23.41 9.06 -0.09
C LYS A 163 -23.53 9.24 1.43
N GLN A 164 -24.75 9.43 1.95
CA GLN A 164 -24.98 9.57 3.40
C GLN A 164 -24.63 8.29 4.17
N SER A 165 -24.92 7.12 3.62
CA SER A 165 -24.59 5.84 4.25
C SER A 165 -23.18 5.34 3.92
N LEU A 166 -22.53 5.90 2.89
CA LEU A 166 -21.16 5.56 2.52
C LEU A 166 -20.13 6.06 3.54
N PHE A 167 -20.44 7.15 4.24
CA PHE A 167 -19.51 7.80 5.16
C PHE A 167 -19.94 7.66 6.62
N LYS A 168 -18.95 7.48 7.49
CA LYS A 168 -19.07 7.60 8.94
C LYS A 168 -18.50 8.94 9.40
N PHE A 169 -19.17 9.52 10.40
CA PHE A 169 -18.73 10.74 11.08
C PHE A 169 -18.30 10.37 12.50
N GLU A 170 -17.04 10.65 12.83
CA GLU A 170 -16.52 10.50 14.18
C GLU A 170 -16.19 11.88 14.75
N ASP A 171 -16.89 12.27 15.81
CA ASP A 171 -16.54 13.46 16.59
C ASP A 171 -15.32 13.13 17.45
N VAL A 172 -14.24 13.86 17.21
CA VAL A 172 -12.94 13.67 17.86
C VAL A 172 -12.49 14.93 18.59
N THR A 173 -13.44 15.83 18.87
CA THR A 173 -13.12 17.17 19.39
C THR A 173 -12.27 17.10 20.66
N GLU A 174 -12.66 16.30 21.65
CA GLU A 174 -11.95 16.21 22.93
C GLU A 174 -10.52 15.67 22.77
N GLU A 175 -10.33 14.66 21.92
CA GLU A 175 -9.02 14.10 21.65
C GLU A 175 -8.10 15.08 20.93
N ILE A 176 -8.61 15.82 19.94
CA ILE A 176 -7.79 16.82 19.22
C ILE A 176 -7.43 17.98 20.13
N GLU A 177 -8.35 18.43 21.00
CA GLU A 177 -8.08 19.48 21.99
C GLU A 177 -6.93 19.09 22.92
N SER A 178 -6.89 17.84 23.37
CA SER A 178 -5.84 17.34 24.27
C SER A 178 -4.43 17.35 23.65
N LEU A 179 -4.33 17.37 22.31
CA LEU A 179 -3.06 17.36 21.58
C LEU A 179 -2.58 18.77 21.19
N CYS A 180 -3.41 19.80 21.31
CA CYS A 180 -3.13 21.11 20.71
C CYS A 180 -1.91 21.82 21.30
N GLU A 181 -1.67 21.69 22.61
CA GLU A 181 -0.51 22.29 23.27
C GLU A 181 0.79 21.65 22.76
N GLU A 182 0.87 20.30 22.81
CA GLU A 182 2.00 19.53 22.27
C GLU A 182 2.25 19.86 20.79
N VAL A 183 1.20 19.85 19.97
CA VAL A 183 1.30 20.09 18.54
C VAL A 183 1.76 21.52 18.26
N SER A 184 1.25 22.52 18.99
CA SER A 184 1.67 23.91 18.83
C SER A 184 3.17 24.08 19.14
N GLU A 185 3.67 23.46 20.21
CA GLU A 185 5.10 23.48 20.54
C GLU A 185 5.92 22.76 19.46
N GLN A 186 5.49 21.56 19.04
CA GLN A 186 6.17 20.79 18.00
C GLN A 186 6.20 21.51 16.65
N MET A 187 5.16 22.26 16.30
CA MET A 187 5.12 23.10 15.10
C MET A 187 6.27 24.12 15.13
N ASP A 188 6.42 24.85 16.25
CA ASP A 188 7.45 25.88 16.37
C ASP A 188 8.87 25.28 16.41
N ILE A 189 9.04 24.13 17.08
CA ILE A 189 10.29 23.34 17.03
C ILE A 189 10.60 22.88 15.59
N ALA A 190 9.60 22.39 14.86
CA ALA A 190 9.75 21.96 13.47
C ALA A 190 10.17 23.13 12.58
N LEU A 191 9.58 24.31 12.75
CA LEU A 191 9.98 25.52 12.03
C LEU A 191 11.43 25.91 12.30
N ALA A 192 11.86 25.89 13.56
CA ALA A 192 13.24 26.17 13.92
C ALA A 192 14.21 25.13 13.32
N TYR A 193 13.87 23.83 13.40
CA TYR A 193 14.69 22.74 12.86
C TYR A 193 14.82 22.81 11.34
N LEU A 194 13.69 22.98 10.63
CA LEU A 194 13.67 22.96 9.16
C LEU A 194 14.29 24.24 8.55
N SER A 195 14.33 25.34 9.30
CA SER A 195 14.94 26.61 8.87
C SER A 195 16.46 26.66 9.05
N GLN A 196 17.10 25.60 9.58
CA GLN A 196 18.56 25.53 9.67
C GLN A 196 19.20 25.53 8.27
N SER A 197 20.24 26.34 8.08
CA SER A 197 20.93 26.48 6.79
C SER A 197 21.75 25.26 6.39
N SER A 198 22.23 24.49 7.37
CA SER A 198 23.01 23.28 7.17
C SER A 198 22.20 22.03 7.53
N LEU A 199 22.47 20.93 6.81
CA LEU A 199 21.91 19.62 7.16
C LEU A 199 22.31 19.25 8.59
N PRO A 200 21.36 18.93 9.48
CA PRO A 200 21.66 18.52 10.85
C PRO A 200 22.62 17.32 10.88
N ALA A 201 23.53 17.28 11.86
CA ALA A 201 24.49 16.18 12.01
C ALA A 201 23.83 14.84 12.43
N GLY A 202 24.59 13.74 12.39
CA GLY A 202 24.14 12.41 12.83
C GLY A 202 23.30 11.63 11.82
N PHE A 203 22.68 10.53 12.25
CA PHE A 203 21.76 9.74 11.42
C PHE A 203 20.34 10.32 11.42
N CYS A 204 19.49 9.88 10.50
CA CYS A 204 18.05 10.12 10.62
C CYS A 204 17.39 9.05 11.50
N ASP A 205 16.27 9.40 12.16
CA ASP A 205 15.55 8.49 13.07
C ASP A 205 15.09 7.16 12.41
N CYS A 206 15.04 7.10 11.08
CA CYS A 206 14.72 5.88 10.34
C CYS A 206 15.77 4.77 10.45
N VAL A 207 16.99 5.03 10.97
CA VAL A 207 17.97 3.94 11.19
C VAL A 207 17.48 2.91 12.19
N TYR A 208 16.58 3.28 13.09
CA TYR A 208 15.94 2.37 14.05
C TYR A 208 14.68 1.70 13.50
N LYS A 209 14.46 1.76 12.18
CA LYS A 209 13.32 1.12 11.50
C LYS A 209 13.83 0.03 10.55
N GLY A 210 13.06 -1.05 10.36
CA GLY A 210 13.34 -2.02 9.31
C GLY A 210 13.30 -1.39 7.92
N ARG A 211 13.94 -2.04 6.93
CA ARG A 211 14.15 -1.48 5.58
C ARG A 211 12.91 -0.87 4.93
N SER A 212 11.76 -1.52 5.05
CA SER A 212 10.50 -1.09 4.43
C SER A 212 9.94 0.23 4.98
N ASN A 213 10.43 0.68 6.13
CA ASN A 213 9.97 1.90 6.82
C ASN A 213 11.05 3.01 6.81
N HIS A 214 12.05 2.87 5.94
CA HIS A 214 13.07 3.90 5.72
C HIS A 214 12.48 5.06 4.93
N CYS A 215 12.91 6.29 5.24
CA CYS A 215 12.49 7.46 4.47
C CYS A 215 13.07 7.42 3.04
N SER A 216 12.42 8.11 2.10
CA SER A 216 12.88 8.21 0.70
C SER A 216 14.33 8.72 0.55
N CYS A 217 14.80 9.51 1.51
CA CYS A 217 16.17 10.04 1.55
C CYS A 217 17.17 9.18 2.33
N PHE A 218 16.80 7.97 2.75
CA PHE A 218 17.61 7.18 3.70
C PHE A 218 19.05 6.94 3.23
N SER A 219 19.25 6.51 1.97
CA SER A 219 20.59 6.25 1.43
C SER A 219 21.45 7.52 1.34
N PHE A 220 20.83 8.66 1.04
CA PHE A 220 21.51 9.96 1.03
C PHE A 220 21.90 10.40 2.45
N LEU A 221 21.01 10.18 3.42
CA LEU A 221 21.20 10.60 4.81
C LEU A 221 22.13 9.70 5.61
N ASN A 222 22.26 8.43 5.23
CA ASN A 222 23.02 7.41 5.96
C ASN A 222 23.93 6.62 4.99
N PRO A 223 24.90 7.27 4.32
CA PRO A 223 25.71 6.66 3.25
C PRO A 223 26.64 5.54 3.73
N SER A 224 26.89 5.44 5.04
CA SER A 224 27.65 4.34 5.64
C SER A 224 26.87 3.04 5.74
N ILE A 225 25.54 3.08 5.61
CA ILE A 225 24.69 1.90 5.68
C ILE A 225 24.63 1.24 4.30
N PRO A 226 25.07 -0.02 4.16
CA PRO A 226 25.08 -0.70 2.87
C PRO A 226 23.66 -1.01 2.36
N GLU A 227 23.58 -1.31 1.05
CA GLU A 227 22.32 -1.67 0.38
C GLU A 227 21.68 -2.92 0.99
N TYR A 228 22.50 -3.92 1.36
CA TYR A 228 22.08 -5.06 2.19
C TYR A 228 22.70 -4.94 3.58
N SER A 229 21.86 -4.85 4.59
CA SER A 229 22.24 -4.54 5.97
C SER A 229 21.38 -5.29 6.98
N VAL A 230 21.65 -5.10 8.28
CA VAL A 230 20.82 -5.66 9.36
C VAL A 230 19.35 -5.22 9.29
N HIS A 231 19.04 -4.09 8.62
CA HIS A 231 17.68 -3.61 8.41
C HIS A 231 16.85 -4.51 7.46
N ASP A 232 17.54 -5.38 6.70
CA ASP A 232 16.95 -6.34 5.77
C ASP A 232 16.77 -7.74 6.41
N LEU A 233 17.16 -7.91 7.67
CA LEU A 233 16.92 -9.16 8.38
C LEU A 233 15.42 -9.40 8.54
N ALA A 234 14.99 -10.65 8.35
CA ALA A 234 13.59 -11.02 8.39
C ALA A 234 12.90 -10.51 9.66
N ARG A 235 11.84 -9.71 9.47
CA ARG A 235 11.02 -9.10 10.53
C ARG A 235 11.80 -8.28 11.57
N ILE A 236 13.00 -7.77 11.24
CA ILE A 236 13.84 -7.03 12.20
C ILE A 236 13.16 -5.76 12.74
N GLY A 237 12.31 -5.11 11.94
CA GLY A 237 11.54 -3.93 12.38
C GLY A 237 10.54 -4.21 13.51
N LEU A 238 10.19 -5.49 13.76
CA LEU A 238 9.39 -5.91 14.92
C LEU A 238 10.24 -6.15 16.17
N SER A 239 11.57 -6.23 16.02
CA SER A 239 12.54 -6.46 17.10
C SER A 239 13.27 -5.16 17.44
N LYS A 240 12.54 -4.14 17.90
CA LYS A 240 13.05 -2.76 18.07
C LYS A 240 14.33 -2.69 18.90
N THR A 241 14.33 -3.29 20.09
CA THR A 241 15.50 -3.29 20.99
C THR A 241 16.73 -3.96 20.36
N LYS A 242 16.52 -5.03 19.60
CA LYS A 242 17.59 -5.71 18.86
C LYS A 242 18.17 -4.84 17.75
N LEU A 243 17.29 -4.16 16.99
CA LEU A 243 17.75 -3.25 15.94
C LEU A 243 18.50 -2.07 16.56
N GLU A 244 17.98 -1.47 17.62
CA GLU A 244 18.64 -0.40 18.39
C GLU A 244 20.05 -0.83 18.83
N GLU A 245 20.19 -2.00 19.46
CA GLU A 245 21.50 -2.53 19.88
C GLU A 245 22.48 -2.71 18.71
N LEU A 246 21.99 -3.21 17.56
CA LEU A 246 22.83 -3.36 16.36
C LEU A 246 23.29 -2.01 15.80
N ILE A 247 22.40 -1.03 15.73
CA ILE A 247 22.71 0.30 15.20
C ILE A 247 23.64 1.07 16.14
N ASP A 248 23.38 1.06 17.44
CA ASP A 248 24.20 1.74 18.45
C ASP A 248 25.59 1.08 18.58
N GLY A 249 25.68 -0.22 18.33
CA GLY A 249 26.94 -0.96 18.21
C GLY A 249 27.68 -0.78 16.88
N ASN A 250 27.13 -0.02 15.93
CA ASN A 250 27.65 0.15 14.57
C ASN A 250 27.76 -1.16 13.75
N TYR A 251 26.91 -2.16 14.05
CA TYR A 251 26.82 -3.43 13.36
C TYR A 251 25.83 -3.32 12.20
N TYR A 252 26.27 -2.82 11.04
CA TYR A 252 25.38 -2.59 9.91
C TYR A 252 25.23 -3.80 8.98
N LYS A 253 26.23 -4.67 8.88
CA LYS A 253 26.17 -5.82 7.98
C LYS A 253 25.74 -7.08 8.74
N PRO A 254 25.02 -8.01 8.08
CA PRO A 254 24.73 -9.31 8.68
C PRO A 254 25.99 -10.09 9.10
N GLU A 255 27.12 -9.88 8.42
CA GLU A 255 28.41 -10.50 8.77
C GLU A 255 29.01 -9.99 10.10
N ASP A 256 28.68 -8.76 10.49
CA ASP A 256 29.26 -8.09 11.66
C ASP A 256 28.46 -8.31 12.95
N VAL A 257 27.29 -8.97 12.88
CA VAL A 257 26.42 -9.13 14.05
C VAL A 257 27.11 -9.92 15.17
N PRO A 258 27.05 -9.42 16.42
CA PRO A 258 27.78 -10.01 17.54
C PRO A 258 27.08 -11.26 18.08
N ALA A 259 27.87 -12.19 18.62
CA ALA A 259 27.39 -13.53 19.02
C ALA A 259 26.46 -13.54 20.25
N HIS A 260 26.46 -12.48 21.07
CA HIS A 260 25.61 -12.40 22.26
C HIS A 260 24.17 -12.01 21.93
N ILE A 261 23.91 -11.47 20.73
CA ILE A 261 22.56 -11.15 20.29
C ILE A 261 21.89 -12.42 19.77
N SER A 262 20.79 -12.80 20.40
CA SER A 262 20.00 -13.95 19.97
C SER A 262 19.13 -13.60 18.77
N PHE A 263 19.20 -14.42 17.72
CA PHE A 263 18.40 -14.32 16.50
C PHE A 263 17.36 -15.43 16.43
N SER A 264 16.21 -15.16 15.80
CA SER A 264 15.25 -16.23 15.49
C SER A 264 15.85 -17.19 14.47
N GLN A 265 15.34 -18.42 14.35
CA GLN A 265 15.88 -19.40 13.39
C GLN A 265 15.93 -18.85 11.95
N ILE A 266 14.91 -18.09 11.53
CA ILE A 266 14.86 -17.47 10.19
C ILE A 266 15.99 -16.43 10.04
N GLN A 267 16.16 -15.56 11.04
CA GLN A 267 17.22 -14.55 11.03
C GLN A 267 18.60 -15.21 11.05
N GLN A 268 18.77 -16.25 11.86
CA GLN A 268 20.02 -17.00 11.96
C GLN A 268 20.37 -17.70 10.65
N ASN A 269 19.41 -18.39 10.01
CA ASN A 269 19.61 -19.00 8.70
C ASN A 269 20.00 -17.97 7.62
N GLN A 270 19.36 -16.80 7.64
CA GLN A 270 19.71 -15.69 6.73
C GLN A 270 21.14 -15.19 6.96
N ILE A 271 21.53 -15.01 8.23
CA ILE A 271 22.88 -14.60 8.62
C ILE A 271 23.90 -15.67 8.22
N ASP A 272 23.65 -16.93 8.52
CA ASP A 272 24.56 -18.04 8.25
C ASP A 272 24.73 -18.30 6.75
N SER A 273 23.63 -18.31 5.99
CA SER A 273 23.67 -18.44 4.53
C SER A 273 24.50 -17.34 3.89
N TYR A 274 24.39 -16.11 4.40
CA TYR A 274 25.16 -14.96 3.92
C TYR A 274 26.63 -14.99 4.38
N LYS A 275 26.91 -15.27 5.65
CA LYS A 275 28.28 -15.35 6.22
C LYS A 275 29.11 -16.47 5.59
N GLN A 276 28.49 -17.63 5.37
CA GLN A 276 29.17 -18.83 4.88
C GLN A 276 29.10 -18.99 3.37
N ASP A 277 28.40 -18.09 2.69
CA ASP A 277 28.07 -18.20 1.27
C ASP A 277 27.52 -19.60 0.90
N LYS A 278 26.54 -20.06 1.68
CA LYS A 278 26.05 -21.44 1.61
C LYS A 278 24.54 -21.51 1.42
N LEU A 279 24.13 -22.34 0.46
CA LEU A 279 22.75 -22.80 0.31
C LEU A 279 22.37 -23.73 1.46
N ILE A 280 21.31 -23.39 2.19
CA ILE A 280 20.67 -24.30 3.15
C ILE A 280 19.46 -24.91 2.46
N ILE A 281 19.46 -26.24 2.31
CA ILE A 281 18.40 -26.96 1.60
C ILE A 281 18.03 -28.26 2.33
N ASP A 282 16.73 -28.48 2.51
CA ASP A 282 16.13 -29.72 3.00
C ASP A 282 15.36 -30.41 1.85
N LYS A 283 16.10 -31.22 1.09
CA LYS A 283 15.56 -31.91 -0.10
C LYS A 283 14.46 -32.92 0.25
N GLU A 284 14.55 -33.57 1.40
CA GLU A 284 13.58 -34.58 1.83
C GLU A 284 12.22 -33.93 2.14
N SER A 285 12.24 -32.80 2.86
CA SER A 285 11.01 -32.05 3.13
C SER A 285 10.40 -31.47 1.84
N ILE A 286 11.21 -30.93 0.92
CA ILE A 286 10.72 -30.46 -0.40
C ILE A 286 10.11 -31.63 -1.17
N ARG A 287 10.79 -32.79 -1.24
CA ARG A 287 10.30 -34.00 -1.92
C ARG A 287 8.96 -34.44 -1.36
N LYS A 288 8.83 -34.47 -0.03
CA LYS A 288 7.60 -34.87 0.65
C LYS A 288 6.42 -33.95 0.31
N GLU A 289 6.63 -32.63 0.28
CA GLU A 289 5.58 -31.67 -0.05
C GLU A 289 5.16 -31.79 -1.53
N LEU A 290 6.11 -31.93 -2.45
CA LEU A 290 5.82 -31.97 -3.89
C LEU A 290 5.27 -33.31 -4.39
N LEU A 291 5.69 -34.44 -3.82
CA LEU A 291 5.14 -35.76 -4.19
C LEU A 291 3.69 -35.97 -3.71
N GLY A 292 3.22 -35.16 -2.76
CA GLY A 292 1.82 -35.16 -2.32
C GLY A 292 0.86 -34.49 -3.29
N LEU A 293 1.36 -33.87 -4.36
CA LEU A 293 0.53 -33.16 -5.33
C LEU A 293 -0.11 -34.11 -6.35
N GLU A 294 -1.39 -33.92 -6.60
CA GLU A 294 -2.19 -34.60 -7.59
C GLU A 294 -2.25 -33.77 -8.88
N PHE A 295 -2.02 -34.43 -10.02
CA PHE A 295 -2.10 -33.82 -11.34
C PHE A 295 -3.54 -33.87 -11.91
N PRO A 296 -3.93 -32.92 -12.77
CA PRO A 296 -3.13 -31.80 -13.30
C PRO A 296 -2.83 -30.72 -12.24
N LEU A 297 -1.70 -30.03 -12.38
CA LEU A 297 -1.37 -28.86 -11.55
C LEU A 297 -1.83 -27.58 -12.25
N TYR A 298 -2.52 -26.70 -11.52
CA TYR A 298 -3.04 -25.42 -12.00
C TYR A 298 -2.27 -24.27 -11.34
N PHE A 299 -1.30 -23.67 -12.02
CA PHE A 299 -0.57 -22.50 -11.52
C PHE A 299 -1.36 -21.24 -11.84
N ILE A 300 -1.85 -20.53 -10.82
CA ILE A 300 -2.80 -19.43 -11.02
C ILE A 300 -2.46 -18.22 -10.14
N ASP A 301 -2.65 -17.03 -10.71
CA ASP A 301 -2.42 -15.74 -10.07
C ASP A 301 -3.53 -14.76 -10.46
N TYR A 302 -3.94 -13.91 -9.53
CA TYR A 302 -5.06 -12.98 -9.70
C TYR A 302 -4.58 -11.53 -9.65
N GLU A 303 -5.13 -10.71 -10.54
CA GLU A 303 -5.05 -9.26 -10.43
C GLU A 303 -6.40 -8.69 -9.97
N THR A 304 -6.34 -7.79 -9.00
CA THR A 304 -7.53 -7.16 -8.42
C THR A 304 -7.36 -5.66 -8.22
N PHE A 305 -8.48 -4.94 -8.23
CA PHE A 305 -8.50 -3.49 -7.98
C PHE A 305 -9.23 -3.16 -6.66
N PRO A 306 -8.55 -2.56 -5.66
CA PRO A 306 -9.16 -2.19 -4.38
C PRO A 306 -9.90 -0.84 -4.49
N SER A 307 -11.15 -0.85 -4.95
CA SER A 307 -11.91 0.40 -5.13
C SER A 307 -12.38 0.97 -3.79
N ALA A 308 -11.89 2.15 -3.41
CA ALA A 308 -12.36 2.84 -2.19
C ALA A 308 -13.86 3.12 -2.25
N ILE A 309 -14.35 3.58 -3.40
CA ILE A 309 -15.79 3.78 -3.65
C ILE A 309 -16.35 2.53 -4.35
N PRO A 310 -17.38 1.87 -3.81
CA PRO A 310 -17.96 0.68 -4.45
C PRO A 310 -18.50 0.97 -5.85
N ARG A 311 -17.97 0.29 -6.87
CA ARG A 311 -18.35 0.49 -8.28
C ARG A 311 -19.61 -0.25 -8.69
N PHE A 312 -19.86 -1.41 -8.07
CA PHE A 312 -20.93 -2.32 -8.44
C PHE A 312 -21.79 -2.69 -7.24
N ASP A 313 -22.96 -3.27 -7.52
CA ASP A 313 -23.85 -3.76 -6.48
C ASP A 313 -23.19 -4.88 -5.67
N LYS A 314 -23.49 -4.93 -4.37
CA LYS A 314 -22.94 -5.87 -3.38
C LYS A 314 -21.45 -5.67 -3.07
N PHE A 315 -20.86 -4.54 -3.48
CA PHE A 315 -19.51 -4.16 -3.06
C PHE A 315 -19.54 -3.18 -1.89
N SER A 316 -18.53 -3.30 -1.04
CA SER A 316 -18.20 -2.37 0.06
C SER A 316 -16.88 -1.65 -0.21
N PRO A 317 -16.60 -0.53 0.50
CA PRO A 317 -15.34 0.19 0.35
C PRO A 317 -14.11 -0.70 0.47
N TYR A 318 -13.19 -0.58 -0.48
CA TYR A 318 -11.98 -1.39 -0.65
C TYR A 318 -12.19 -2.88 -0.89
N ASN A 319 -13.41 -3.31 -1.23
CA ASN A 319 -13.59 -4.64 -1.80
C ASN A 319 -12.73 -4.77 -3.07
N GLN A 320 -12.01 -5.88 -3.14
CA GLN A 320 -11.19 -6.20 -4.29
C GLN A 320 -12.09 -6.62 -5.45
N ILE A 321 -11.89 -5.98 -6.60
CA ILE A 321 -12.55 -6.32 -7.86
C ILE A 321 -11.59 -7.20 -8.66
N PRO A 322 -11.80 -8.53 -8.74
CA PRO A 322 -10.95 -9.40 -9.55
C PRO A 322 -11.25 -9.19 -11.03
N PHE A 323 -10.25 -8.77 -11.79
CA PHE A 323 -10.43 -8.40 -13.19
C PHE A 323 -9.60 -9.22 -14.17
N GLN A 324 -8.55 -9.90 -13.69
CA GLN A 324 -7.67 -10.70 -14.51
C GLN A 324 -7.11 -11.89 -13.73
N TYR A 325 -6.92 -13.00 -14.43
CA TYR A 325 -6.08 -14.09 -13.95
C TYR A 325 -5.26 -14.67 -15.10
N SER A 326 -4.11 -15.24 -14.77
CA SER A 326 -3.35 -16.11 -15.66
C SER A 326 -3.38 -17.53 -15.11
N LEU A 327 -3.29 -18.53 -15.99
CA LEU A 327 -3.36 -19.94 -15.62
C LEU A 327 -2.42 -20.77 -16.49
N TYR A 328 -1.47 -21.46 -15.87
CA TYR A 328 -0.73 -22.55 -16.52
C TYR A 328 -1.24 -23.89 -16.00
N VAL A 329 -1.54 -24.81 -16.92
CA VAL A 329 -2.01 -26.16 -16.58
C VAL A 329 -0.97 -27.18 -17.01
N LEU A 330 -0.48 -27.95 -16.05
CA LEU A 330 0.50 -29.02 -16.25
C LEU A 330 -0.18 -30.38 -16.04
N ASP A 331 -0.37 -31.14 -17.12
CA ASP A 331 -1.09 -32.42 -17.06
C ASP A 331 -0.29 -33.54 -16.38
N ASN A 332 1.03 -33.53 -16.53
CA ASN A 332 1.96 -34.44 -15.84
C ASN A 332 3.38 -33.85 -15.81
N PRO A 333 4.30 -34.36 -14.95
CA PRO A 333 5.66 -33.81 -14.82
C PRO A 333 6.50 -33.78 -16.10
N ASN A 334 6.15 -34.60 -17.10
CA ASN A 334 6.92 -34.78 -18.33
C ASN A 334 6.34 -34.00 -19.53
N THR A 335 5.34 -33.16 -19.30
CA THR A 335 4.73 -32.32 -20.33
C THR A 335 5.09 -30.85 -20.15
N GLU A 336 5.00 -30.08 -21.23
CA GLU A 336 5.01 -28.63 -21.13
C GLU A 336 3.61 -28.12 -20.78
N PRO A 337 3.48 -27.11 -19.91
CA PRO A 337 2.19 -26.64 -19.47
C PRO A 337 1.50 -25.80 -20.57
N ARG A 338 0.18 -25.91 -20.66
CA ARG A 338 -0.64 -25.04 -21.52
C ARG A 338 -1.01 -23.76 -20.78
N HIS A 339 -1.01 -22.63 -21.47
CA HIS A 339 -1.39 -21.33 -20.90
C HIS A 339 -2.81 -20.93 -21.30
N VAL A 340 -3.56 -20.42 -20.34
CA VAL A 340 -4.86 -19.77 -20.51
C VAL A 340 -4.84 -18.47 -19.71
N GLU A 341 -5.55 -17.45 -20.19
CA GLU A 341 -5.64 -16.16 -19.53
C GLU A 341 -7.06 -15.59 -19.61
N PHE A 342 -7.40 -14.75 -18.65
CA PHE A 342 -8.63 -13.97 -18.63
C PHE A 342 -8.30 -12.53 -18.25
N LEU A 343 -8.80 -11.56 -19.01
CA LEU A 343 -8.75 -10.14 -18.69
C LEU A 343 -10.09 -9.50 -19.05
N TYR A 344 -10.74 -8.92 -18.06
CA TYR A 344 -11.99 -8.19 -18.25
C TYR A 344 -11.71 -6.71 -18.56
N SER A 345 -12.30 -6.20 -19.64
CA SER A 345 -12.11 -4.83 -20.13
C SER A 345 -13.42 -4.06 -20.34
N GLY A 346 -14.54 -4.60 -19.85
CA GLY A 346 -15.84 -3.94 -19.87
C GLY A 346 -16.00 -2.94 -18.72
N SER A 347 -17.20 -2.36 -18.62
CA SER A 347 -17.54 -1.35 -17.60
C SER A 347 -18.50 -1.86 -16.51
N ASP A 348 -19.01 -3.08 -16.64
CA ASP A 348 -19.87 -3.73 -15.63
C ASP A 348 -19.05 -4.63 -14.68
N ASP A 349 -19.74 -5.33 -13.75
CA ASP A 349 -19.07 -6.14 -12.72
C ASP A 349 -18.28 -7.29 -13.38
N PRO A 350 -16.95 -7.36 -13.22
CA PRO A 350 -16.14 -8.44 -13.78
C PRO A 350 -16.43 -9.81 -13.16
N SER A 351 -16.99 -9.85 -11.94
CA SER A 351 -17.06 -11.05 -11.10
C SER A 351 -17.74 -12.26 -11.78
N PRO A 352 -18.89 -12.12 -12.47
CA PRO A 352 -19.54 -13.25 -13.15
C PRO A 352 -18.72 -13.80 -14.32
N HIS A 353 -18.06 -12.92 -15.08
CA HIS A 353 -17.18 -13.29 -16.20
C HIS A 353 -15.91 -13.99 -15.71
N PHE A 354 -15.32 -13.46 -14.64
CA PHE A 354 -14.17 -14.04 -13.98
C PHE A 354 -14.46 -15.47 -13.51
N PHE A 355 -15.57 -15.66 -12.77
CA PHE A 355 -16.01 -16.97 -12.31
C PHE A 355 -16.27 -17.96 -13.46
N SER A 356 -17.00 -17.52 -14.48
CA SER A 356 -17.37 -18.38 -15.62
C SER A 356 -16.14 -18.87 -16.38
N SER A 357 -15.17 -17.98 -16.60
CA SER A 357 -13.89 -18.33 -17.23
C SER A 357 -13.08 -19.33 -16.39
N GLN A 358 -13.01 -19.15 -15.07
CA GLN A 358 -12.31 -20.11 -14.20
C GLN A 358 -12.97 -21.49 -14.20
N LYS A 359 -14.30 -21.52 -14.14
CA LYS A 359 -15.08 -22.77 -14.15
C LYS A 359 -14.89 -23.56 -15.45
N GLU A 360 -14.69 -22.87 -16.57
CA GLU A 360 -14.41 -23.51 -17.87
C GLU A 360 -13.00 -24.11 -17.94
N ASN A 361 -12.02 -23.47 -17.29
CA ASN A 361 -10.61 -23.79 -17.49
C ASN A 361 -9.96 -24.62 -16.36
N ILE A 362 -10.62 -24.73 -15.21
CA ILE A 362 -10.12 -25.45 -14.02
C ILE A 362 -11.01 -26.65 -13.74
N GLY A 363 -10.43 -27.86 -13.84
CA GLY A 363 -11.13 -29.10 -13.56
C GLY A 363 -11.42 -29.34 -12.07
N SER A 364 -12.20 -30.38 -11.79
CA SER A 364 -12.63 -30.78 -10.44
C SER A 364 -11.58 -31.58 -9.65
N THR A 365 -10.47 -31.97 -10.26
CA THR A 365 -9.38 -32.75 -9.65
C THR A 365 -8.03 -32.07 -9.86
N GLY A 366 -6.99 -32.56 -9.18
CA GLY A 366 -5.64 -32.00 -9.22
C GLY A 366 -5.41 -30.83 -8.24
N ASN A 367 -4.17 -30.42 -8.03
CA ASN A 367 -3.85 -29.32 -7.11
C ASN A 367 -3.75 -27.96 -7.80
N ILE A 368 -4.15 -26.92 -7.08
CA ILE A 368 -4.04 -25.53 -7.52
C ILE A 368 -2.84 -24.90 -6.84
N ILE A 369 -1.86 -24.48 -7.62
CA ILE A 369 -0.62 -23.91 -7.14
C ILE A 369 -0.72 -22.39 -7.20
N VAL A 370 -0.47 -21.76 -6.06
CA VAL A 370 -0.44 -20.30 -5.90
C VAL A 370 0.83 -19.90 -5.17
N TRP A 371 1.13 -18.60 -5.18
CA TRP A 371 2.17 -18.00 -4.36
C TRP A 371 1.51 -17.05 -3.39
N HIS A 372 1.40 -17.43 -2.11
CA HIS A 372 0.68 -16.71 -1.07
C HIS A 372 -0.85 -16.95 -1.03
N LYS A 373 -1.26 -18.20 -0.75
CA LYS A 373 -2.67 -18.66 -0.86
C LYS A 373 -3.72 -17.85 -0.10
N GLY A 374 -3.30 -17.10 0.91
CA GLY A 374 -4.21 -16.26 1.69
C GLY A 374 -4.97 -15.27 0.82
N PHE A 375 -4.36 -14.80 -0.26
CA PHE A 375 -4.97 -13.81 -1.14
C PHE A 375 -6.05 -14.44 -2.04
N GLU A 376 -5.70 -15.43 -2.87
CA GLU A 376 -6.63 -16.05 -3.82
C GLU A 376 -7.80 -16.71 -3.08
N CYS A 377 -7.52 -17.44 -1.99
CA CYS A 377 -8.58 -18.06 -1.20
C CYS A 377 -9.54 -17.03 -0.61
N ALA A 378 -9.04 -15.88 -0.15
CA ALA A 378 -9.90 -14.79 0.33
C ALA A 378 -10.75 -14.22 -0.81
N LYS A 379 -10.19 -14.02 -2.01
CA LYS A 379 -10.95 -13.52 -3.17
C LYS A 379 -12.04 -14.52 -3.59
N ASN A 380 -11.73 -15.80 -3.59
CA ASN A 380 -12.67 -16.88 -3.87
C ASN A 380 -13.83 -16.91 -2.85
N ASN A 381 -13.54 -16.73 -1.56
CA ASN A 381 -14.57 -16.64 -0.52
C ASN A 381 -15.47 -15.42 -0.71
N GLU A 382 -14.91 -14.26 -1.05
CA GLU A 382 -15.68 -13.05 -1.34
C GLU A 382 -16.57 -13.22 -2.58
N LEU A 383 -16.05 -13.85 -3.64
CA LEU A 383 -16.82 -14.18 -4.85
C LEU A 383 -17.95 -15.17 -4.54
N ALA A 384 -17.70 -16.19 -3.72
CA ALA A 384 -18.72 -17.15 -3.29
C ALA A 384 -19.88 -16.49 -2.52
N VAL A 385 -19.59 -15.46 -1.73
CA VAL A 385 -20.62 -14.66 -1.04
C VAL A 385 -21.40 -13.79 -2.03
N ARG A 386 -20.72 -13.11 -2.95
CA ARG A 386 -21.38 -12.21 -3.93
C ARG A 386 -22.18 -12.96 -5.00
N ILE A 387 -21.70 -14.13 -5.40
CA ILE A 387 -22.26 -15.02 -6.44
C ILE A 387 -22.52 -16.40 -5.80
N PRO A 388 -23.65 -16.60 -5.12
CA PRO A 388 -23.92 -17.81 -4.33
C PRO A 388 -23.77 -19.13 -5.10
N GLU A 389 -24.13 -19.15 -6.38
CA GLU A 389 -23.98 -20.32 -7.28
C GLU A 389 -22.53 -20.75 -7.53
N SER A 390 -21.55 -19.86 -7.30
CA SER A 390 -20.13 -20.16 -7.41
C SER A 390 -19.54 -20.84 -6.17
N GLY A 391 -20.27 -20.87 -5.05
CA GLY A 391 -19.73 -21.30 -3.75
C GLY A 391 -19.20 -22.74 -3.74
N SER A 392 -19.89 -23.68 -4.39
CA SER A 392 -19.41 -25.07 -4.49
C SER A 392 -18.08 -25.18 -5.26
N PHE A 393 -17.92 -24.42 -6.34
CA PHE A 393 -16.70 -24.37 -7.13
C PHE A 393 -15.55 -23.77 -6.31
N PHE A 394 -15.74 -22.60 -5.69
CA PHE A 394 -14.68 -21.93 -4.94
C PHE A 394 -14.29 -22.64 -3.65
N ASN A 395 -15.22 -23.35 -2.99
CA ASN A 395 -14.88 -24.21 -1.86
C ASN A 395 -13.97 -25.35 -2.31
N SER A 396 -14.33 -26.06 -3.38
CA SER A 396 -13.49 -27.14 -3.95
C SER A 396 -12.16 -26.62 -4.49
N PHE A 397 -12.14 -25.41 -5.06
CA PHE A 397 -10.91 -24.73 -5.45
C PHE A 397 -10.01 -24.56 -4.22
N ASN A 398 -10.50 -23.89 -3.18
CA ASN A 398 -9.72 -23.53 -1.99
C ASN A 398 -9.18 -24.76 -1.23
N GLU A 399 -9.95 -25.85 -1.17
CA GLU A 399 -9.52 -27.12 -0.56
C GLU A 399 -8.32 -27.77 -1.26
N ARG A 400 -8.13 -27.51 -2.56
CA ARG A 400 -7.06 -28.08 -3.38
C ARG A 400 -5.85 -27.16 -3.52
N VAL A 401 -5.90 -25.96 -2.93
CA VAL A 401 -4.81 -24.98 -3.02
C VAL A 401 -3.58 -25.42 -2.25
N PHE A 402 -2.45 -25.48 -2.95
CA PHE A 402 -1.11 -25.62 -2.42
C PHE A 402 -0.34 -24.31 -2.61
N ASP A 403 0.19 -23.78 -1.52
CA ASP A 403 0.98 -22.54 -1.54
C ASP A 403 2.47 -22.87 -1.71
N LEU A 404 3.01 -22.59 -2.90
CA LEU A 404 4.41 -22.88 -3.21
C LEU A 404 5.37 -21.99 -2.39
N GLU A 405 4.92 -20.82 -1.93
CA GLU A 405 5.70 -19.93 -1.06
C GLU A 405 6.07 -20.62 0.27
N GLU A 406 5.25 -21.55 0.74
CA GLU A 406 5.43 -22.22 2.03
C GLU A 406 6.74 -23.02 2.12
N ILE A 407 7.28 -23.50 0.99
CA ILE A 407 8.61 -24.14 0.95
C ILE A 407 9.69 -23.19 1.47
N PHE A 408 9.60 -21.92 1.07
CA PHE A 408 10.56 -20.88 1.45
C PHE A 408 10.26 -20.32 2.85
N LYS A 409 8.98 -20.14 3.21
CA LYS A 409 8.60 -19.72 4.58
C LYS A 409 8.99 -20.74 5.64
N LYS A 410 8.85 -22.04 5.35
CA LYS A 410 9.32 -23.15 6.22
C LYS A 410 10.84 -23.30 6.24
N GLN A 411 11.56 -22.50 5.44
CA GLN A 411 13.03 -22.50 5.35
C GLN A 411 13.62 -23.82 4.82
N PHE A 412 12.86 -24.56 4.00
CA PHE A 412 13.40 -25.75 3.32
C PHE A 412 14.39 -25.38 2.21
N TYR A 413 14.35 -24.13 1.74
CA TYR A 413 15.32 -23.57 0.82
C TYR A 413 15.67 -22.14 1.27
N VAL A 414 16.92 -21.89 1.63
CA VAL A 414 17.41 -20.57 2.05
C VAL A 414 18.67 -20.22 1.27
N HIS A 415 18.62 -19.07 0.62
CA HIS A 415 19.73 -18.51 -0.15
C HIS A 415 20.02 -17.07 0.28
N LYS A 416 21.29 -16.68 0.31
CA LYS A 416 21.73 -15.33 0.71
C LYS A 416 21.05 -14.22 -0.09
N ASP A 417 20.84 -14.45 -1.39
CA ASP A 417 20.28 -13.45 -2.31
C ASP A 417 18.77 -13.27 -2.19
N PHE A 418 18.08 -14.14 -1.43
CA PHE A 418 16.70 -13.88 -1.03
C PHE A 418 16.60 -12.68 -0.09
N ARG A 419 17.69 -12.35 0.64
CA ARG A 419 17.75 -11.26 1.62
C ARG A 419 16.59 -11.32 2.62
N GLY A 420 16.23 -12.53 3.07
CA GLY A 420 15.15 -12.77 4.04
C GLY A 420 13.73 -12.62 3.48
N SER A 421 13.57 -12.42 2.17
CA SER A 421 12.28 -12.30 1.49
C SER A 421 11.85 -13.62 0.85
N THR A 422 10.56 -13.92 0.92
CA THR A 422 9.90 -15.01 0.20
C THR A 422 9.05 -14.50 -0.98
N SER A 423 9.21 -13.24 -1.39
CA SER A 423 8.54 -12.73 -2.59
C SER A 423 9.04 -13.49 -3.82
N ILE A 424 8.13 -13.89 -4.71
CA ILE A 424 8.47 -14.55 -5.97
C ILE A 424 9.49 -13.73 -6.79
N LYS A 425 9.43 -12.40 -6.73
CA LYS A 425 10.35 -11.47 -7.41
C LYS A 425 11.79 -11.52 -6.88
N LYS A 426 11.97 -12.00 -5.65
CA LYS A 426 13.29 -12.24 -5.02
C LYS A 426 13.75 -13.68 -5.19
N VAL A 427 12.82 -14.63 -5.16
CA VAL A 427 13.14 -16.06 -5.23
C VAL A 427 13.42 -16.52 -6.67
N LEU A 428 12.57 -16.13 -7.62
CA LEU A 428 12.66 -16.53 -9.03
C LEU A 428 14.06 -16.31 -9.65
N PRO A 429 14.66 -15.11 -9.61
CA PRO A 429 15.94 -14.88 -10.29
C PRO A 429 17.12 -15.63 -9.66
N VAL A 430 16.96 -16.19 -8.46
CA VAL A 430 18.00 -17.00 -7.80
C VAL A 430 17.91 -18.45 -8.25
N LEU A 431 16.71 -19.03 -8.29
CA LEU A 431 16.53 -20.42 -8.72
C LEU A 431 16.51 -20.57 -10.25
N VAL A 432 16.01 -19.57 -10.97
CA VAL A 432 15.91 -19.55 -12.42
C VAL A 432 16.51 -18.25 -12.96
N PRO A 433 17.85 -18.13 -13.04
CA PRO A 433 18.53 -16.86 -13.37
C PRO A 433 18.19 -16.29 -14.75
N SER A 434 17.66 -17.11 -15.66
CA SER A 434 17.18 -16.68 -16.99
C SER A 434 15.86 -15.91 -16.94
N LEU A 435 15.12 -15.94 -15.81
CA LEU A 435 13.84 -15.26 -15.63
C LEU A 435 13.97 -14.10 -14.63
N SER A 436 13.45 -12.93 -15.01
CA SER A 436 13.40 -11.79 -14.10
C SER A 436 12.31 -10.79 -14.50
N TYR A 437 11.87 -9.99 -13.53
CA TYR A 437 10.88 -8.93 -13.71
C TYR A 437 11.47 -7.59 -14.20
N LYS A 438 12.80 -7.53 -14.43
CA LYS A 438 13.50 -6.26 -14.70
C LYS A 438 13.12 -5.59 -16.03
N ASN A 439 12.67 -6.38 -17.00
CA ASN A 439 12.39 -5.92 -18.37
C ASN A 439 10.89 -5.71 -18.64
N LEU A 440 10.05 -5.70 -17.61
CA LEU A 440 8.61 -5.45 -17.76
C LEU A 440 8.27 -3.97 -17.58
N ASP A 441 7.28 -3.53 -18.35
CA ASP A 441 6.65 -2.21 -18.21
C ASP A 441 5.90 -2.11 -16.87
N ILE A 442 5.18 -3.17 -16.48
CA ILE A 442 4.50 -3.30 -15.18
C ILE A 442 5.43 -4.04 -14.22
N ARG A 443 5.66 -3.46 -13.04
CA ARG A 443 6.63 -3.99 -12.06
C ARG A 443 6.00 -4.44 -10.76
N ASP A 444 4.75 -4.06 -10.50
CA ASP A 444 3.99 -4.41 -9.30
C ASP A 444 2.47 -4.37 -9.56
N GLY A 445 1.71 -5.00 -8.66
CA GLY A 445 0.26 -5.08 -8.77
C GLY A 445 -0.46 -3.74 -8.60
N GLY A 446 0.16 -2.75 -7.94
CA GLY A 446 -0.41 -1.40 -7.86
C GLY A 446 -0.48 -0.75 -9.24
N SER A 447 0.61 -0.87 -10.00
CA SER A 447 0.68 -0.42 -11.39
C SER A 447 -0.33 -1.16 -12.29
N ALA A 448 -0.48 -2.48 -12.11
CA ALA A 448 -1.46 -3.28 -12.87
C ALA A 448 -2.91 -2.84 -12.57
N ALA A 449 -3.23 -2.63 -11.28
CA ALA A 449 -4.54 -2.17 -10.83
C ALA A 449 -4.89 -0.79 -11.40
N GLU A 450 -3.95 0.16 -11.42
CA GLU A 450 -4.15 1.48 -12.01
C GLU A 450 -4.34 1.43 -13.52
N MET A 451 -3.52 0.64 -14.24
CA MET A 451 -3.67 0.46 -15.68
C MET A 451 -5.04 -0.12 -16.05
N TRP A 452 -5.55 -1.09 -15.28
CA TRP A 452 -6.90 -1.62 -15.47
C TRP A 452 -7.98 -0.58 -15.14
N ASN A 453 -7.77 0.21 -14.09
CA ASN A 453 -8.68 1.31 -13.77
C ASN A 453 -8.80 2.30 -14.94
N ASN A 454 -7.68 2.70 -15.54
CA ASN A 454 -7.67 3.62 -16.67
C ASN A 454 -8.33 2.97 -17.90
N LEU A 455 -8.06 1.68 -18.16
CA LEU A 455 -8.69 0.92 -19.25
C LEU A 455 -10.22 0.95 -19.19
N THR A 456 -10.79 0.94 -17.99
CA THR A 456 -12.24 0.82 -17.76
C THR A 456 -12.95 2.14 -17.50
N THR A 457 -12.22 3.21 -17.18
CA THR A 457 -12.81 4.51 -16.80
C THR A 457 -12.43 5.67 -17.72
N GLU A 458 -11.29 5.61 -18.40
CA GLU A 458 -10.84 6.68 -19.27
C GLU A 458 -11.29 6.50 -20.72
N ASN A 459 -11.45 7.64 -21.41
CA ASN A 459 -11.74 7.67 -22.85
C ASN A 459 -10.45 7.50 -23.65
N LEU A 460 -9.90 6.28 -23.63
CA LEU A 460 -8.69 5.91 -24.37
C LEU A 460 -8.97 5.57 -25.83
N ASN A 461 -8.02 5.86 -26.71
CA ASN A 461 -8.05 5.41 -28.09
C ASN A 461 -7.72 3.90 -28.20
N LEU A 462 -7.95 3.31 -29.38
CA LEU A 462 -7.78 1.86 -29.57
C LEU A 462 -6.34 1.38 -29.34
N GLU A 463 -5.34 2.15 -29.79
CA GLU A 463 -3.92 1.81 -29.65
C GLU A 463 -3.48 1.81 -28.18
N GLU A 464 -3.94 2.81 -27.41
CA GLU A 464 -3.69 2.90 -25.97
C GLU A 464 -4.31 1.71 -25.23
N LYS A 465 -5.55 1.35 -25.56
CA LYS A 465 -6.24 0.19 -24.96
C LYS A 465 -5.52 -1.12 -25.26
N GLU A 466 -5.14 -1.35 -26.51
CA GLU A 466 -4.41 -2.56 -26.92
C GLU A 466 -3.05 -2.66 -26.22
N LYS A 467 -2.34 -1.54 -26.06
CA LYS A 467 -1.08 -1.49 -25.33
C LYS A 467 -1.26 -1.86 -23.85
N ILE A 468 -2.25 -1.28 -23.17
CA ILE A 468 -2.55 -1.60 -21.76
C ILE A 468 -2.88 -3.09 -21.61
N ILE A 469 -3.77 -3.61 -22.46
CA ILE A 469 -4.18 -5.02 -22.45
C ILE A 469 -2.96 -5.95 -22.62
N LYS A 470 -2.08 -5.65 -23.59
CA LYS A 470 -0.87 -6.44 -23.84
C LYS A 470 0.06 -6.44 -22.63
N ASN A 471 0.25 -5.28 -22.00
CA ASN A 471 1.13 -5.14 -20.84
C ASN A 471 0.59 -5.88 -19.61
N LEU A 472 -0.70 -5.76 -19.34
CA LEU A 472 -1.40 -6.50 -18.27
C LEU A 472 -1.28 -8.01 -18.46
N LYS A 473 -1.53 -8.51 -19.68
CA LYS A 473 -1.39 -9.94 -20.00
C LYS A 473 0.03 -10.44 -19.82
N THR A 474 1.01 -9.69 -20.33
CA THR A 474 2.43 -10.05 -20.22
C THR A 474 2.87 -10.17 -18.77
N TYR A 475 2.50 -9.19 -17.93
CA TYR A 475 2.83 -9.17 -16.50
C TYR A 475 2.25 -10.39 -15.75
N CYS A 476 0.92 -10.56 -15.81
CA CYS A 476 0.24 -11.65 -15.10
C CYS A 476 0.67 -13.05 -15.59
N SER A 477 0.99 -13.18 -16.89
CA SER A 477 1.54 -14.43 -17.44
C SER A 477 2.89 -14.80 -16.84
N LEU A 478 3.73 -13.81 -16.50
CA LEU A 478 5.05 -14.06 -15.91
C LEU A 478 4.92 -14.55 -14.47
N ASP A 479 4.04 -13.98 -13.66
CA ASP A 479 3.85 -14.39 -12.25
C ASP A 479 3.44 -15.88 -12.16
N THR A 480 2.53 -16.32 -13.03
CA THR A 480 2.15 -17.74 -13.12
C THR A 480 3.20 -18.66 -13.72
N TYR A 481 3.88 -18.24 -14.79
CA TYR A 481 4.97 -19.01 -15.36
C TYR A 481 6.14 -19.16 -14.38
N ALA A 482 6.42 -18.12 -13.58
CA ALA A 482 7.41 -18.15 -12.52
C ALA A 482 7.12 -19.23 -11.48
N MET A 483 5.86 -19.43 -11.09
CA MET A 483 5.48 -20.51 -10.19
C MET A 483 5.74 -21.88 -10.79
N TYR A 484 5.39 -22.09 -12.07
CA TYR A 484 5.71 -23.33 -12.78
C TYR A 484 7.22 -23.57 -12.84
N ALA A 485 8.00 -22.56 -13.23
CA ALA A 485 9.45 -22.67 -13.34
C ALA A 485 10.10 -23.01 -11.99
N LEU A 486 9.66 -22.34 -10.91
CA LEU A 486 10.11 -22.63 -9.55
C LEU A 486 9.73 -24.04 -9.10
N TRP A 487 8.50 -24.47 -9.37
CA TRP A 487 8.08 -25.83 -9.10
C TRP A 487 8.94 -26.85 -9.85
N LYS A 488 9.23 -26.62 -11.13
CA LYS A 488 10.06 -27.51 -11.98
C LYS A 488 11.48 -27.65 -11.42
N GLU A 489 12.10 -26.54 -11.04
CA GLU A 489 13.42 -26.55 -10.41
C GLU A 489 13.40 -27.33 -9.10
N LEU A 490 12.45 -27.02 -8.20
CA LEU A 490 12.32 -27.71 -6.92
C LEU A 490 12.05 -29.21 -7.11
N TYR A 491 11.20 -29.58 -8.07
CA TYR A 491 10.89 -30.98 -8.39
C TYR A 491 12.12 -31.72 -8.90
N SER A 492 12.95 -31.08 -9.73
CA SER A 492 14.21 -31.68 -10.22
C SER A 492 15.21 -31.97 -9.09
N LEU A 493 15.25 -31.13 -8.05
CA LEU A 493 16.11 -31.32 -6.87
C LEU A 493 15.70 -32.53 -6.04
N THR A 494 14.46 -32.97 -6.22
CA THR A 494 13.85 -34.08 -5.50
C THR A 494 13.81 -35.38 -6.29
N SER A 495 14.25 -35.38 -7.56
CA SER A 495 14.20 -36.58 -8.42
C SER A 495 15.28 -37.59 -8.06
#